data_AF-A0AAV1RGQ1-F1
#
_entry.id   AF-A0AAV1RGQ1-F1
#
_cell.length_a   1.000
_cell.length_b   1.000
_cell.length_c   1.000
_cell.angle_alpha   90.00
_cell.angle_beta   90.00
_cell.angle_gamma   90.00
#
_symmetry.space_group_name_H-M   'P 1'
#
loop_
_entity.id
_entity.type
_entity.pdbx_description
1 polymer ?
#
loop_
_entity_poly.entity_id
_entity_poly.type
_entity_poly.pdbx_seq_one_letter_code
_entity_poly.pdbx_strand_id
1 'polypeptide(L)'
;MKSMKAHPLQFLSLSNPSKSTTISPFLHQLFASFSSSIETPKLATNSEVLTTLTQEEVTRINLLIPRLCLLNHLTTAIQLTTTTLLTNPPPKSLSFSVLVHSLTSQPDMIKPISLLTILRHTPIAHSHLTPITIMLITSYIKKKRPKEALKVYHWILRPGSPCKVEKIVFSVLVNGFCEFGWVLEGLKVLRDMVSVGFLPIGGLKERVYRSLLREARVREAVELDKALCDCFEDVGGESCKEVIDLLDSLIRNWSELRAGML
;
A
#
# COMPACT_ATOMS: atom_id res chain seq x y z
N MET A 1 -6.04 52.17 32.54
CA MET A 1 -5.28 51.87 33.77
C MET A 1 -4.46 50.62 33.56
N LYS A 2 -3.12 50.75 33.69
CA LYS A 2 -2.02 49.74 33.82
C LYS A 2 -1.90 48.72 32.66
N SER A 3 -0.91 48.79 31.74
CA SER A 3 0.58 48.74 31.88
C SER A 3 1.02 47.44 32.58
N MET A 4 1.85 46.55 32.01
CA MET A 4 3.28 46.67 31.63
C MET A 4 3.60 45.57 30.57
N LYS A 5 4.21 45.80 29.38
CA LYS A 5 5.66 45.97 29.04
C LYS A 5 6.60 45.03 29.83
N ALA A 6 7.55 44.27 29.25
CA ALA A 6 8.50 44.63 28.18
C ALA A 6 9.12 43.42 27.43
N HIS A 7 9.55 43.71 26.19
CA HIS A 7 10.52 43.06 25.29
C HIS A 7 11.98 43.48 25.67
N PRO A 8 13.07 43.20 24.89
CA PRO A 8 13.52 42.07 24.01
C PRO A 8 15.05 41.72 24.19
N LEU A 9 15.62 40.96 23.22
CA LEU A 9 17.00 40.97 22.62
C LEU A 9 17.61 39.55 22.55
N GLN A 10 17.71 38.93 21.36
CA GLN A 10 18.76 38.95 20.32
C GLN A 10 19.99 38.03 20.58
N PHE A 11 20.18 37.12 19.62
CA PHE A 11 21.39 36.45 19.11
C PHE A 11 22.58 36.12 20.05
N LEU A 12 23.01 34.85 20.03
CA LEU A 12 24.38 34.44 19.68
C LEU A 12 24.44 32.90 19.51
N SER A 13 25.11 32.47 18.44
CA SER A 13 25.62 31.12 18.23
C SER A 13 26.85 30.86 19.12
N LEU A 14 27.02 29.62 19.59
CA LEU A 14 28.23 28.78 19.41
C LEU A 14 28.21 27.55 20.37
N SER A 15 28.81 26.47 19.84
CA SER A 15 29.60 25.44 20.55
C SER A 15 28.93 24.43 21.50
N ASN A 16 28.93 23.17 21.05
CA ASN A 16 29.24 21.96 21.84
C ASN A 16 30.46 22.20 22.77
N PRO A 17 30.54 21.57 23.97
CA PRO A 17 30.95 20.16 24.03
C PRO A 17 30.43 19.30 25.21
N SER A 18 30.41 17.99 24.95
CA SER A 18 30.63 16.81 25.83
C SER A 18 30.25 16.81 27.31
N LYS A 19 29.42 15.81 27.67
CA LYS A 19 29.59 14.76 28.73
C LYS A 19 28.21 14.14 29.02
N SER A 20 27.91 12.91 28.59
CA SER A 20 28.26 11.59 29.16
C SER A 20 27.58 11.28 30.50
N THR A 21 26.42 10.60 30.47
CA THR A 21 25.85 9.64 31.45
C THR A 21 24.39 9.35 31.02
N THR A 22 23.78 8.16 31.00
CA THR A 22 24.13 6.80 31.44
C THR A 22 23.16 5.88 30.68
N ILE A 23 23.64 4.89 29.92
CA ILE A 23 22.80 3.79 29.42
C ILE A 23 22.98 2.62 30.40
N SER A 24 21.89 2.20 31.02
CA SER A 24 21.84 1.08 31.96
C SER A 24 22.13 -0.26 31.26
N PRO A 25 22.82 -1.22 31.92
CA PRO A 25 23.34 -2.43 31.30
C PRO A 25 22.32 -3.57 31.39
N PHE A 26 21.75 -4.01 30.27
CA PHE A 26 21.02 -5.29 30.22
C PHE A 26 21.13 -6.05 28.88
N LEU A 27 22.21 -5.82 28.13
CA LEU A 27 22.49 -6.54 26.88
C LEU A 27 23.91 -7.09 26.81
N HIS A 28 24.35 -7.76 27.89
CA HIS A 28 25.53 -8.63 27.84
C HIS A 28 25.31 -9.85 28.72
N GLN A 29 24.49 -10.80 28.27
CA GLN A 29 24.45 -12.13 28.90
C GLN A 29 24.04 -13.28 27.98
N LEU A 30 24.33 -13.19 26.68
CA LEU A 30 24.11 -14.32 25.76
C LEU A 30 25.33 -14.76 24.93
N PHE A 31 26.52 -14.19 25.17
CA PHE A 31 27.74 -14.55 24.41
C PHE A 31 28.96 -14.91 25.28
N ALA A 32 28.76 -15.42 26.50
CA ALA A 32 29.86 -15.83 27.37
C ALA A 32 29.78 -17.32 27.72
N SER A 33 30.08 -18.19 26.74
CA SER A 33 30.63 -19.52 26.99
C SER A 33 31.18 -20.09 25.68
N PHE A 34 32.41 -19.74 25.36
CA PHE A 34 33.49 -20.65 24.96
C PHE A 34 34.75 -19.79 24.70
N SER A 35 35.77 -20.02 25.51
CA SER A 35 37.07 -19.33 25.45
C SER A 35 38.02 -20.05 24.48
N SER A 36 39.07 -19.33 24.10
CA SER A 36 40.26 -19.68 23.31
C SER A 36 40.06 -19.60 21.79
N SER A 37 40.86 -18.88 21.00
CA SER A 37 42.25 -18.39 21.17
C SER A 37 42.49 -17.16 20.30
N ILE A 38 43.44 -16.32 20.72
CA ILE A 38 43.91 -15.10 20.04
C ILE A 38 44.64 -15.45 18.74
N GLU A 39 44.30 -14.76 17.65
CA GLU A 39 45.24 -14.34 16.60
C GLU A 39 44.67 -13.08 15.91
N THR A 40 45.32 -11.93 16.07
CA THR A 40 45.12 -10.79 15.15
C THR A 40 45.91 -11.07 13.88
N PRO A 41 45.39 -10.79 12.67
CA PRO A 41 45.78 -9.50 12.07
C PRO A 41 44.79 -8.86 11.07
N LYS A 42 44.99 -7.53 10.94
CA LYS A 42 44.82 -6.68 9.73
C LYS A 42 43.42 -6.18 9.34
N LEU A 43 43.34 -4.85 9.40
CA LEU A 43 42.46 -3.94 8.70
C LEU A 43 42.16 -4.41 7.26
N ALA A 44 40.93 -4.88 7.03
CA ALA A 44 40.33 -5.01 5.72
C ALA A 44 38.96 -4.33 5.77
N THR A 45 38.75 -3.47 4.79
CA THR A 45 37.49 -2.83 4.44
C THR A 45 36.36 -3.87 4.34
N ASN A 46 35.42 -3.88 5.29
CA ASN A 46 34.22 -4.71 5.20
C ASN A 46 33.13 -3.83 4.56
N SER A 47 32.91 -3.88 3.24
CA SER A 47 32.15 -4.93 2.54
C SER A 47 30.79 -5.14 3.19
N GLU A 48 29.73 -4.69 2.51
CA GLU A 48 28.34 -4.90 2.89
C GLU A 48 28.10 -6.38 3.18
N VAL A 49 27.96 -6.76 4.45
CA VAL A 49 27.63 -8.12 4.85
C VAL A 49 26.19 -8.39 4.44
N LEU A 50 26.06 -9.03 3.30
CA LEU A 50 24.82 -9.57 2.78
C LEU A 50 24.38 -10.72 3.71
N THR A 51 23.48 -10.42 4.64
CA THR A 51 23.00 -11.41 5.62
C THR A 51 22.04 -12.40 4.96
N THR A 52 22.45 -13.66 4.88
CA THR A 52 21.62 -14.78 4.45
C THR A 52 20.86 -15.31 5.66
N LEU A 53 19.53 -15.44 5.57
CA LEU A 53 18.72 -16.04 6.63
C LEU A 53 18.64 -17.55 6.47
N THR A 54 18.78 -18.28 7.57
CA THR A 54 18.48 -19.70 7.65
C THR A 54 16.97 -19.94 7.61
N GLN A 55 16.55 -21.13 7.16
CA GLN A 55 15.14 -21.52 7.14
C GLN A 55 14.50 -21.47 8.54
N GLU A 56 15.26 -21.77 9.58
CA GLU A 56 14.80 -21.76 10.96
C GLU A 56 14.53 -20.32 11.45
N GLU A 57 15.39 -19.37 11.11
CA GLU A 57 15.19 -17.94 11.40
C GLU A 57 13.94 -17.39 10.69
N VAL A 58 13.74 -17.71 9.40
CA VAL A 58 12.53 -17.32 8.66
C VAL A 58 11.28 -17.89 9.34
N THR A 59 11.34 -19.12 9.84
CA THR A 59 10.23 -19.76 10.57
C THR A 59 9.94 -19.05 11.88
N ARG A 60 10.97 -18.72 12.68
CA ARG A 60 10.81 -17.94 13.92
C ARG A 60 10.21 -16.57 13.65
N ILE A 61 10.66 -15.89 12.60
CA ILE A 61 10.16 -14.58 12.16
C ILE A 61 8.68 -14.68 11.77
N ASN A 62 8.30 -15.68 10.99
CA ASN A 62 6.92 -15.94 10.60
C ASN A 62 5.99 -16.19 11.80
N LEU A 63 6.51 -16.73 12.90
CA LEU A 63 5.75 -16.89 14.16
C LEU A 63 5.72 -15.60 14.99
N LEU A 64 6.78 -14.78 14.92
CA LEU A 64 6.92 -13.56 15.72
C LEU A 64 6.10 -12.39 15.17
N ILE A 65 6.05 -12.20 13.85
CA ILE A 65 5.32 -11.09 13.21
C ILE A 65 3.84 -11.07 13.63
N PRO A 66 3.07 -12.18 13.56
CA PRO A 66 1.70 -12.21 14.04
C PRO A 66 1.57 -11.84 15.52
N ARG A 67 2.46 -12.34 16.38
CA ARG A 67 2.43 -12.05 17.82
C ARG A 67 2.65 -10.56 18.10
N LEU A 68 3.64 -9.94 17.44
CA LEU A 68 3.88 -8.50 17.54
C LEU A 68 2.65 -7.69 17.08
N CYS A 69 1.99 -8.12 16.01
CA CYS A 69 0.79 -7.47 15.50
C CYS A 69 -0.38 -7.56 16.49
N LEU A 70 -0.61 -8.74 17.10
CA LEU A 70 -1.65 -8.96 18.11
C LEU A 70 -1.42 -8.13 19.38
N LEU A 71 -0.16 -7.91 19.75
CA LEU A 71 0.23 -7.02 20.87
C LEU A 71 0.28 -5.54 20.47
N ASN A 72 -0.15 -5.19 19.26
CA ASN A 72 -0.13 -3.84 18.71
C ASN A 72 1.28 -3.19 18.62
N HIS A 73 2.35 -3.99 18.64
CA HIS A 73 3.73 -3.56 18.41
C HIS A 73 4.03 -3.43 16.92
N LEU A 74 3.21 -2.63 16.21
CA LEU A 74 3.21 -2.56 14.74
C LEU A 74 4.49 -1.98 14.16
N THR A 75 5.12 -1.02 14.83
CA THR A 75 6.39 -0.44 14.37
C THR A 75 7.49 -1.50 14.32
N THR A 76 7.61 -2.30 15.38
CA THR A 76 8.56 -3.42 15.46
C THR A 76 8.22 -4.51 14.45
N ALA A 77 6.93 -4.83 14.27
CA ALA A 77 6.49 -5.81 13.28
C ALA A 77 6.84 -5.37 11.84
N ILE A 78 6.62 -4.10 11.52
CA ILE A 78 7.02 -3.50 10.24
C ILE A 78 8.53 -3.54 10.08
N GLN A 79 9.28 -3.08 11.09
CA GLN A 79 10.74 -3.08 11.04
C GLN A 79 11.26 -4.49 10.77
N LEU A 80 10.82 -5.49 11.54
CA LEU A 80 11.20 -6.88 11.36
C LEU A 80 10.86 -7.39 9.96
N THR A 81 9.65 -7.09 9.49
CA THR A 81 9.20 -7.47 8.13
C THR A 81 10.09 -6.83 7.07
N THR A 82 10.35 -5.52 7.18
CA THR A 82 11.23 -4.83 6.23
C THR A 82 12.64 -5.40 6.27
N THR A 83 13.27 -5.55 7.44
CA THR A 83 14.61 -6.13 7.54
C THR A 83 14.68 -7.53 6.95
N THR A 84 13.62 -8.34 7.10
CA THR A 84 13.56 -9.68 6.52
C THR A 84 13.38 -9.68 5.01
N LEU A 85 12.69 -8.69 4.45
CA LEU A 85 12.53 -8.55 3.00
C LEU A 85 13.76 -7.97 2.31
N LEU A 86 14.65 -7.34 3.09
CA LEU A 86 15.89 -6.77 2.61
C LEU A 86 17.06 -7.76 2.60
N THR A 87 16.87 -8.98 3.12
CA THR A 87 17.90 -10.03 3.07
C THR A 87 18.08 -10.52 1.64
N ASN A 88 19.25 -11.07 1.33
CA ASN A 88 19.53 -11.63 0.01
C ASN A 88 19.95 -13.10 0.14
N PRO A 89 19.12 -14.05 -0.35
CA PRO A 89 17.85 -13.81 -1.06
C PRO A 89 16.71 -13.35 -0.13
N PRO A 90 15.70 -12.63 -0.65
CA PRO A 90 14.50 -12.33 0.10
C PRO A 90 13.70 -13.62 0.36
N PRO A 91 13.05 -13.75 1.53
CA PRO A 91 12.37 -14.97 1.93
C PRO A 91 11.11 -15.20 1.07
N LYS A 92 11.00 -16.41 0.49
CA LYS A 92 9.87 -16.75 -0.40
C LYS A 92 8.53 -16.91 0.32
N SER A 93 8.52 -17.24 1.62
CA SER A 93 7.33 -17.70 2.36
C SER A 93 6.94 -16.82 3.55
N LEU A 94 7.18 -15.51 3.48
CA LEU A 94 6.77 -14.59 4.54
C LEU A 94 5.25 -14.30 4.47
N SER A 95 4.53 -14.54 5.57
CA SER A 95 3.09 -14.28 5.63
C SER A 95 2.78 -12.85 6.10
N PHE A 96 2.05 -12.09 5.28
CA PHE A 96 1.69 -10.70 5.59
C PHE A 96 0.26 -10.55 6.10
N SER A 97 -0.54 -11.62 6.17
CA SER A 97 -1.99 -11.52 6.38
C SER A 97 -2.35 -10.83 7.70
N VAL A 98 -1.71 -11.24 8.80
CA VAL A 98 -1.94 -10.67 10.13
C VAL A 98 -1.38 -9.25 10.23
N LEU A 99 -0.21 -8.99 9.63
CA LEU A 99 0.38 -7.65 9.57
C LEU A 99 -0.55 -6.69 8.83
N VAL A 100 -0.96 -7.04 7.60
CA VAL A 100 -1.88 -6.25 6.79
C VAL A 100 -3.19 -6.03 7.53
N HIS A 101 -3.78 -7.09 8.10
CA HIS A 101 -5.00 -6.95 8.89
C HIS A 101 -4.83 -5.94 10.03
N SER A 102 -3.73 -6.00 10.76
CA SER A 102 -3.49 -5.11 11.91
C SER A 102 -3.20 -3.68 11.47
N LEU A 103 -2.47 -3.51 10.37
CA LEU A 103 -2.20 -2.20 9.75
C LEU A 103 -3.49 -1.53 9.26
N THR A 104 -4.39 -2.25 8.59
CA THR A 104 -5.66 -1.68 8.10
C THR A 104 -6.70 -1.49 9.20
N SER A 105 -6.48 -2.03 10.40
CA SER A 105 -7.28 -1.74 11.60
C SER A 105 -6.92 -0.42 12.26
N GLN A 106 -5.76 0.15 11.94
CA GLN A 106 -5.35 1.44 12.50
C GLN A 106 -6.16 2.58 11.89
N PRO A 107 -6.46 3.65 12.66
CA PRO A 107 -7.24 4.77 12.14
C PRO A 107 -6.49 5.52 11.04
N ASP A 108 -5.18 5.68 11.16
CA ASP A 108 -4.33 6.36 10.18
C ASP A 108 -3.74 5.40 9.14
N MET A 109 -3.18 5.98 8.07
CA MET A 109 -2.48 5.26 7.01
C MET A 109 -0.95 5.39 7.10
N ILE A 110 -0.40 5.96 8.18
CA ILE A 110 1.03 6.31 8.28
C ILE A 110 1.88 5.05 8.13
N LYS A 111 1.55 4.01 8.92
CA LYS A 111 2.28 2.73 8.95
C LYS A 111 2.17 1.92 7.63
N PRO A 112 0.97 1.73 7.04
CA PRO A 112 0.85 1.11 5.73
C PRO A 112 1.64 1.85 4.64
N ILE A 113 1.56 3.19 4.60
CA ILE A 113 2.23 3.99 3.56
C ILE A 113 3.75 4.01 3.79
N SER A 114 4.24 4.01 5.03
CA SER A 114 5.67 3.91 5.31
C SER A 114 6.23 2.57 4.85
N LEU A 115 5.51 1.46 5.11
CA LEU A 115 5.89 0.13 4.62
C LEU A 115 5.98 0.12 3.09
N LEU A 116 4.93 0.57 2.40
CA LEU A 116 4.92 0.64 0.93
C LEU A 116 6.05 1.51 0.38
N THR A 117 6.34 2.65 1.03
CA THR A 117 7.42 3.55 0.62
C THR A 117 8.79 2.89 0.74
N ILE A 118 9.06 2.18 1.84
CA ILE A 118 10.31 1.42 2.01
C ILE A 118 10.45 0.40 0.88
N LEU A 119 9.41 -0.42 0.65
CA LEU A 119 9.45 -1.48 -0.37
C LEU A 119 9.62 -0.94 -1.80
N ARG A 120 9.00 0.21 -2.13
CA ARG A 120 9.15 0.85 -3.45
C ARG A 120 10.59 1.23 -3.74
N HIS A 121 11.28 1.80 -2.76
CA HIS A 121 12.64 2.31 -2.92
C HIS A 121 13.71 1.24 -2.74
N THR A 122 13.33 -0.04 -2.61
CA THR A 122 14.28 -1.13 -2.45
C THR A 122 14.08 -2.24 -3.49
N PRO A 123 14.95 -2.32 -4.53
CA PRO A 123 14.80 -3.27 -5.63
C PRO A 123 14.66 -4.73 -5.22
N ILE A 124 15.42 -5.19 -4.22
CA ILE A 124 15.37 -6.59 -3.77
C ILE A 124 14.00 -7.01 -3.22
N ALA A 125 13.19 -6.05 -2.76
CA ALA A 125 11.88 -6.30 -2.18
C ALA A 125 10.71 -6.08 -3.16
N HIS A 126 10.97 -5.70 -4.42
CA HIS A 126 9.94 -5.37 -5.41
C HIS A 126 8.96 -6.53 -5.66
N SER A 127 9.43 -7.78 -5.59
CA SER A 127 8.58 -8.98 -5.73
C SER A 127 7.46 -9.06 -4.70
N HIS A 128 7.65 -8.47 -3.51
CA HIS A 128 6.68 -8.47 -2.42
C HIS A 128 5.74 -7.26 -2.43
N LEU A 129 6.05 -6.22 -3.21
CA LEU A 129 5.26 -4.99 -3.24
C LEU A 129 3.85 -5.24 -3.79
N THR A 130 3.73 -5.95 -4.92
CA THR A 130 2.42 -6.21 -5.56
C THR A 130 1.49 -7.03 -4.64
N PRO A 131 1.90 -8.18 -4.06
CA PRO A 131 1.06 -8.94 -3.14
C PRO A 131 0.61 -8.15 -1.91
N ILE A 132 1.54 -7.42 -1.26
CA ILE A 132 1.22 -6.61 -0.07
C ILE A 132 0.18 -5.54 -0.42
N THR A 133 0.29 -4.94 -1.60
CA THR A 133 -0.61 -3.86 -1.98
C THR A 133 -2.02 -4.38 -2.35
N ILE A 134 -2.11 -5.53 -3.02
CA ILE A 134 -3.39 -6.24 -3.25
C ILE A 134 -4.06 -6.56 -1.92
N MET A 135 -3.30 -7.06 -0.94
CA MET A 135 -3.82 -7.39 0.38
C MET A 135 -4.32 -6.13 1.13
N LEU A 136 -3.59 -5.02 1.06
CA LEU A 136 -4.00 -3.74 1.66
C LEU A 136 -5.31 -3.23 1.06
N ILE A 137 -5.42 -3.16 -0.28
CA ILE A 137 -6.62 -2.72 -0.98
C ILE A 137 -7.81 -3.61 -0.62
N THR A 138 -7.64 -4.93 -0.71
CA THR A 138 -8.68 -5.91 -0.36
C THR A 138 -9.11 -5.77 1.09
N SER A 139 -8.17 -5.57 2.01
CA SER A 139 -8.45 -5.42 3.43
C SER A 139 -9.21 -4.12 3.74
N TYR A 140 -8.85 -3.00 3.11
CA TYR A 140 -9.56 -1.73 3.28
C TYR A 140 -11.00 -1.79 2.75
N ILE A 141 -11.22 -2.38 1.57
CA ILE A 141 -12.57 -2.58 1.02
C ILE A 141 -13.42 -3.45 1.96
N LYS A 142 -12.89 -4.58 2.44
CA LYS A 142 -13.58 -5.44 3.42
C LYS A 142 -13.94 -4.72 4.72
N LYS A 143 -13.13 -3.74 5.13
CA LYS A 143 -13.37 -2.91 6.33
C LYS A 143 -14.27 -1.70 6.06
N LYS A 144 -14.90 -1.61 4.87
CA LYS A 144 -15.74 -0.47 4.46
C LYS A 144 -14.99 0.87 4.50
N ARG A 145 -13.71 0.84 4.14
CA ARG A 145 -12.79 1.99 4.09
C ARG A 145 -12.35 2.30 2.64
N PRO A 146 -13.28 2.70 1.75
CA PRO A 146 -12.98 2.89 0.33
C PRO A 146 -12.01 4.06 0.09
N LYS A 147 -12.01 5.10 0.93
CA LYS A 147 -11.09 6.25 0.84
C LYS A 147 -9.63 5.80 0.92
N GLU A 148 -9.33 4.92 1.86
CA GLU A 148 -8.01 4.39 2.11
C GLU A 148 -7.57 3.43 0.99
N ALA A 149 -8.50 2.59 0.51
CA ALA A 149 -8.25 1.75 -0.67
C ALA A 149 -7.89 2.60 -1.91
N LEU A 150 -8.62 3.69 -2.16
CA LEU A 150 -8.34 4.62 -3.26
C LEU A 150 -6.96 5.29 -3.12
N LYS A 151 -6.58 5.68 -1.89
CA LYS A 151 -5.25 6.25 -1.62
C LYS A 151 -4.13 5.26 -1.92
N VAL A 152 -4.31 3.98 -1.58
CA VAL A 152 -3.34 2.92 -1.92
C VAL A 152 -3.29 2.72 -3.44
N TYR A 153 -4.43 2.69 -4.12
CA TYR A 153 -4.49 2.57 -5.59
C TYR A 153 -3.72 3.70 -6.28
N HIS A 154 -4.00 4.97 -5.94
CA HIS A 154 -3.25 6.12 -6.47
C HIS A 154 -1.77 6.09 -6.12
N TRP A 155 -1.39 5.51 -4.97
CA TRP A 155 0.01 5.35 -4.60
C TRP A 155 0.74 4.39 -5.55
N ILE A 156 0.07 3.30 -5.99
CA ILE A 156 0.63 2.34 -6.96
C ILE A 156 0.77 2.97 -8.35
N LEU A 157 -0.18 3.81 -8.75
CA LEU A 157 -0.20 4.47 -10.05
C LEU A 157 0.83 5.59 -10.22
N ARG A 158 1.59 5.93 -9.16
CA ARG A 158 2.60 6.99 -9.25
C ARG A 158 3.66 6.65 -10.32
N PRO A 159 4.15 7.64 -11.09
CA PRO A 159 5.23 7.43 -12.03
C PRO A 159 6.45 6.78 -11.37
N GLY A 160 7.09 5.84 -12.07
CA GLY A 160 8.25 5.11 -11.56
C GLY A 160 7.91 4.02 -10.52
N SER A 161 6.63 3.68 -10.35
CA SER A 161 6.24 2.52 -9.54
C SER A 161 6.71 1.22 -10.18
N PRO A 162 7.40 0.33 -9.44
CA PRO A 162 7.81 -0.99 -9.94
C PRO A 162 6.64 -2.00 -9.96
N CYS A 163 5.45 -1.61 -9.49
CA CYS A 163 4.29 -2.47 -9.36
C CYS A 163 3.43 -2.40 -10.63
N LYS A 164 3.20 -3.55 -11.27
CA LYS A 164 2.16 -3.71 -12.29
C LYS A 164 0.82 -3.94 -11.61
N VAL A 165 -0.20 -3.15 -11.94
CA VAL A 165 -1.55 -3.34 -11.39
C VAL A 165 -2.17 -4.60 -11.97
N GLU A 166 -2.55 -5.54 -11.10
CA GLU A 166 -3.19 -6.79 -11.51
C GLU A 166 -4.71 -6.64 -11.64
N LYS A 167 -5.33 -7.50 -12.48
CA LYS A 167 -6.78 -7.54 -12.71
C LYS A 167 -7.62 -7.62 -11.42
N ILE A 168 -7.10 -8.32 -10.40
CA ILE A 168 -7.77 -8.46 -9.11
C ILE A 168 -7.93 -7.11 -8.39
N VAL A 169 -6.97 -6.19 -8.53
CA VAL A 169 -7.03 -4.86 -7.90
C VAL A 169 -8.20 -4.06 -8.45
N PHE A 170 -8.32 -4.00 -9.78
CA PHE A 170 -9.44 -3.33 -10.44
C PHE A 170 -10.77 -3.94 -10.02
N SER A 171 -10.87 -5.27 -10.04
CA SER A 171 -12.11 -5.98 -9.70
C SER A 171 -12.57 -5.69 -8.27
N VAL A 172 -11.65 -5.69 -7.30
CA VAL A 172 -11.92 -5.40 -5.89
C VAL A 172 -12.36 -3.95 -5.70
N LEU A 173 -11.67 -3.00 -6.34
CA LEU A 173 -11.98 -1.57 -6.23
C LEU A 173 -13.31 -1.22 -6.89
N VAL A 174 -13.55 -1.65 -8.13
CA VAL A 174 -14.81 -1.42 -8.85
C VAL A 174 -15.98 -2.01 -8.07
N ASN A 175 -15.84 -3.27 -7.60
CA ASN A 175 -16.90 -3.91 -6.81
C ASN A 175 -17.18 -3.13 -5.52
N GLY A 176 -16.13 -2.83 -4.74
CA GLY A 176 -16.25 -2.13 -3.47
C GLY A 176 -16.81 -0.71 -3.62
N PHE A 177 -16.34 0.05 -4.60
CA PHE A 177 -16.84 1.40 -4.85
C PHE A 177 -18.30 1.40 -5.29
N CYS A 178 -18.69 0.50 -6.19
CA CYS A 178 -20.09 0.35 -6.58
C CYS A 178 -20.98 -0.10 -5.41
N GLU A 179 -20.48 -0.98 -4.53
CA GLU A 179 -21.21 -1.44 -3.34
C GLU A 179 -21.45 -0.29 -2.36
N PHE A 180 -20.46 0.57 -2.13
CA PHE A 180 -20.53 1.68 -1.17
C PHE A 180 -21.09 3.00 -1.76
N GLY A 181 -21.59 3.00 -3.00
CA GLY A 181 -22.15 4.19 -3.65
C GLY A 181 -21.10 5.20 -4.16
N TRP A 182 -19.83 4.80 -4.23
CA TRP A 182 -18.74 5.60 -4.78
C TRP A 182 -18.67 5.43 -6.30
N VAL A 183 -19.81 5.58 -6.98
CA VAL A 183 -19.99 5.11 -8.36
C VAL A 183 -19.05 5.81 -9.34
N LEU A 184 -18.84 7.13 -9.19
CA LEU A 184 -17.89 7.87 -10.03
C LEU A 184 -16.46 7.33 -9.93
N GLU A 185 -15.96 7.03 -8.73
CA GLU A 185 -14.63 6.43 -8.55
C GLU A 185 -14.60 4.99 -9.07
N GLY A 186 -15.71 4.25 -8.94
CA GLY A 186 -15.90 2.93 -9.56
C GLY A 186 -15.76 2.98 -11.08
N LEU A 187 -16.38 3.96 -11.74
CA LEU A 187 -16.28 4.15 -13.20
C LEU A 187 -14.87 4.54 -13.64
N LYS A 188 -14.17 5.39 -12.89
CA LYS A 188 -12.76 5.74 -13.19
C LYS A 188 -11.86 4.51 -13.15
N VAL A 189 -12.00 3.68 -12.10
CA VAL A 189 -11.21 2.44 -12.01
C VAL A 189 -11.62 1.43 -13.08
N LEU A 190 -12.91 1.37 -13.46
CA LEU A 190 -13.36 0.53 -14.58
C LEU A 190 -12.75 1.01 -15.92
N ARG A 191 -12.69 2.32 -16.14
CA ARG A 191 -12.03 2.91 -17.31
C ARG A 191 -10.55 2.56 -17.36
N ASP A 192 -9.85 2.66 -16.23
CA ASP A 192 -8.45 2.23 -16.14
C ASP A 192 -8.31 0.73 -16.44
N MET A 193 -9.21 -0.09 -15.92
CA MET A 193 -9.25 -1.54 -16.15
C MET A 193 -9.36 -1.88 -17.65
N VAL A 194 -10.29 -1.25 -18.37
CA VAL A 194 -10.48 -1.47 -19.82
C VAL A 194 -9.29 -0.94 -20.61
N SER A 195 -8.70 0.20 -20.21
CA SER A 195 -7.56 0.79 -20.90
C SER A 195 -6.29 -0.08 -20.90
N VAL A 196 -6.14 -0.97 -19.92
CA VAL A 196 -5.05 -1.94 -19.85
C VAL A 196 -5.44 -3.32 -20.43
N GLY A 197 -6.59 -3.41 -21.11
CA GLY A 197 -7.08 -4.61 -21.77
C GLY A 197 -7.80 -5.60 -20.85
N PHE A 198 -8.20 -5.20 -19.64
CA PHE A 198 -8.99 -6.05 -18.76
C PHE A 198 -10.48 -5.72 -18.87
N LEU A 199 -11.30 -6.73 -19.19
CA LEU A 199 -12.76 -6.60 -19.18
C LEU A 199 -13.38 -7.07 -17.85
N PRO A 200 -14.44 -6.40 -17.37
CA PRO A 200 -15.18 -6.83 -16.18
C PRO A 200 -15.95 -8.12 -16.46
N ILE A 201 -15.59 -9.22 -15.78
CA ILE A 201 -16.23 -10.53 -16.00
C ILE A 201 -17.34 -10.78 -14.97
N GLY A 202 -18.42 -11.43 -15.41
CA GLY A 202 -19.45 -12.00 -14.54
C GLY A 202 -20.12 -10.97 -13.64
N GLY A 203 -20.15 -11.24 -12.33
CA GLY A 203 -20.85 -10.42 -11.35
C GLY A 203 -20.34 -8.97 -11.21
N LEU A 204 -19.16 -8.63 -11.74
CA LEU A 204 -18.64 -7.26 -11.70
C LEU A 204 -19.44 -6.32 -12.63
N LYS A 205 -19.82 -6.78 -13.82
CA LYS A 205 -20.62 -6.01 -14.78
C LYS A 205 -22.01 -5.70 -14.19
N GLU A 206 -22.64 -6.73 -13.63
CA GLU A 206 -23.92 -6.62 -12.93
C GLU A 206 -23.84 -5.66 -11.72
N ARG A 207 -22.69 -5.61 -11.03
CA ARG A 207 -22.45 -4.67 -9.93
C ARG A 207 -22.46 -3.22 -10.38
N VAL A 208 -21.79 -2.93 -11.50
CA VAL A 208 -21.72 -1.59 -12.12
C VAL A 208 -23.10 -1.19 -12.64
N TYR A 209 -23.79 -2.09 -13.31
CA TYR A 209 -25.16 -1.85 -13.78
C TYR A 209 -26.08 -1.47 -12.63
N ARG A 210 -26.12 -2.27 -11.56
CA ARG A 210 -26.95 -2.00 -10.39
C ARG A 210 -26.56 -0.71 -9.66
N SER A 211 -25.28 -0.33 -9.63
CA SER A 211 -24.86 0.90 -8.96
C SER A 211 -25.31 2.13 -9.73
N LEU A 212 -25.26 2.13 -11.06
CA LEU A 212 -25.81 3.20 -11.90
C LEU A 212 -27.33 3.34 -11.75
N LEU A 213 -28.07 2.23 -11.64
CA LEU A 213 -29.51 2.27 -11.38
C LEU A 213 -29.85 2.92 -10.03
N ARG A 214 -29.05 2.68 -8.98
CA ARG A 214 -29.24 3.32 -7.66
C ARG A 214 -29.05 4.83 -7.71
N GLU A 215 -28.22 5.32 -8.63
CA GLU A 215 -27.99 6.75 -8.89
C GLU A 215 -28.99 7.33 -9.91
N ALA A 216 -30.06 6.59 -10.26
CA ALA A 216 -31.05 6.94 -11.26
C ALA A 216 -30.49 7.19 -12.69
N ARG A 217 -29.27 6.72 -12.99
CA ARG A 217 -28.62 6.85 -14.30
C ARG A 217 -28.98 5.68 -15.22
N VAL A 218 -30.28 5.51 -15.50
CA VAL A 218 -30.83 4.32 -16.19
C VAL A 218 -30.31 4.19 -17.63
N ARG A 219 -30.30 5.29 -18.40
CA ARG A 219 -29.84 5.26 -19.81
C ARG A 219 -28.41 4.79 -19.91
N GLU A 220 -27.56 5.36 -19.08
CA GLU A 220 -26.12 5.06 -19.04
C GLU A 220 -25.82 3.65 -18.55
N ALA A 221 -26.63 3.13 -17.62
CA ALA A 221 -26.53 1.73 -17.20
C ALA A 221 -26.77 0.78 -18.38
N VAL A 222 -27.80 1.04 -19.18
CA VAL A 222 -28.14 0.24 -20.36
C VAL A 222 -27.08 0.38 -21.46
N GLU A 223 -26.65 1.61 -21.75
CA GLU A 223 -25.62 1.89 -22.77
C GLU A 223 -24.28 1.22 -22.40
N LEU A 224 -23.83 1.35 -21.15
CA LEU A 224 -22.58 0.75 -20.70
C LEU A 224 -22.66 -0.78 -20.65
N ASP A 225 -23.79 -1.36 -20.22
CA ASP A 225 -23.94 -2.82 -20.18
C ASP A 225 -23.90 -3.43 -21.59
N LYS A 226 -24.53 -2.76 -22.56
CA LYS A 226 -24.48 -3.15 -23.97
C LYS A 226 -23.06 -3.05 -24.51
N ALA A 227 -22.40 -1.90 -24.35
CA ALA A 227 -21.04 -1.70 -24.84
C ALA A 227 -20.06 -2.73 -24.24
N LEU A 228 -20.22 -3.07 -22.95
CA LEU A 228 -19.43 -4.11 -22.30
C LEU A 228 -19.75 -5.53 -22.81
N CYS A 229 -20.97 -5.83 -23.25
CA CYS A 229 -21.30 -7.10 -23.91
C CYS A 229 -20.61 -7.21 -25.26
N ASP A 230 -20.76 -6.18 -26.09
CA ASP A 230 -20.26 -6.14 -27.47
C ASP A 230 -18.71 -6.30 -27.48
N CYS A 231 -18.03 -5.78 -26.44
CA CYS A 231 -16.59 -5.98 -26.21
C CYS A 231 -16.12 -7.43 -26.04
N PHE A 232 -16.97 -8.34 -25.56
CA PHE A 232 -16.58 -9.75 -25.40
C PHE A 232 -16.59 -10.52 -26.73
N GLU A 233 -17.27 -9.99 -27.74
CA GLU A 233 -17.48 -10.64 -29.04
C GLU A 233 -16.51 -10.12 -30.12
N ASP A 234 -15.78 -9.03 -29.83
CA ASP A 234 -14.86 -8.39 -30.77
C ASP A 234 -13.41 -8.92 -30.66
N VAL A 235 -12.87 -9.39 -31.79
CA VAL A 235 -11.49 -9.87 -31.93
C VAL A 235 -10.53 -8.72 -32.29
N GLY A 236 -11.05 -7.55 -32.68
CA GLY A 236 -10.29 -6.42 -33.23
C GLY A 236 -9.87 -5.33 -32.23
N GLY A 237 -10.39 -5.34 -31.00
CA GLY A 237 -10.07 -4.33 -29.98
C GLY A 237 -10.65 -2.93 -30.21
N GLU A 238 -11.43 -2.76 -31.28
CA GLU A 238 -12.14 -1.51 -31.60
C GLU A 238 -13.27 -1.27 -30.60
N SER A 239 -13.96 -2.33 -30.18
CA SER A 239 -15.03 -2.25 -29.17
C SER A 239 -14.53 -1.75 -27.80
N CYS A 240 -13.29 -2.08 -27.39
CA CYS A 240 -12.72 -1.57 -26.13
C CYS A 240 -12.54 -0.05 -26.14
N LYS A 241 -12.26 0.54 -27.31
CA LYS A 241 -12.14 1.98 -27.47
C LYS A 241 -13.49 2.67 -27.29
N GLU A 242 -14.55 2.12 -27.88
CA GLU A 242 -15.91 2.63 -27.72
C GLU A 242 -16.35 2.62 -26.24
N VAL A 243 -16.04 1.55 -25.50
CA VAL A 243 -16.29 1.49 -24.05
C VAL A 243 -15.51 2.55 -23.29
N ILE A 244 -14.25 2.79 -23.63
CA ILE A 244 -13.44 3.84 -23.00
C ILE A 244 -14.02 5.22 -23.28
N ASP A 245 -14.37 5.51 -24.54
CA ASP A 245 -14.95 6.80 -24.95
C ASP A 245 -16.31 7.04 -24.26
N LEU A 246 -17.14 6.00 -24.14
CA LEU A 246 -18.37 6.04 -23.37
C LEU A 246 -18.09 6.35 -21.90
N LEU A 247 -17.17 5.61 -21.25
CA LEU A 247 -16.80 5.85 -19.86
C LEU A 247 -16.25 7.26 -19.62
N ASP A 248 -15.40 7.77 -20.51
CA ASP A 248 -14.85 9.12 -20.42
C ASP A 248 -15.98 10.17 -20.53
N SER A 249 -16.97 9.96 -21.40
CA SER A 249 -18.16 10.83 -21.48
C SER A 249 -19.01 10.78 -20.20
N LEU A 250 -19.23 9.59 -19.64
CA LEU A 250 -20.04 9.39 -18.42
C LEU A 250 -19.39 10.03 -17.21
N ILE A 251 -18.06 9.90 -17.08
CA ILE A 251 -17.25 10.49 -16.00
C ILE A 251 -17.29 12.01 -16.09
N ARG A 252 -17.13 12.59 -17.29
CA ARG A 252 -17.20 14.04 -17.50
C ARG A 252 -18.56 14.60 -17.10
N ASN A 253 -19.65 14.02 -17.62
CA ASN A 253 -21.01 14.47 -17.33
C ASN A 253 -21.32 14.42 -15.83
N TRP A 254 -20.83 13.39 -15.12
CA TRP A 254 -20.99 13.29 -13.66
C TRP A 254 -20.27 14.42 -12.91
N SER A 255 -19.06 14.76 -13.37
CA SER A 255 -18.26 15.81 -12.73
C SER A 255 -18.86 17.20 -12.87
N GLU A 256 -19.47 17.51 -14.02
CA GLU A 256 -20.13 18.78 -14.31
C GLU A 256 -21.40 18.98 -13.48
N LEU A 257 -22.24 17.94 -13.38
CA LEU A 257 -23.46 17.99 -12.55
C LEU A 257 -23.15 18.24 -11.07
N ARG A 258 -22.02 17.71 -10.57
CA ARG A 258 -21.58 17.93 -9.19
C ARG A 258 -21.05 19.35 -8.97
N ALA A 259 -20.41 19.94 -9.97
CA ALA A 259 -19.89 21.30 -9.91
C ALA A 259 -21.00 22.36 -9.95
N GLY A 260 -22.10 22.10 -10.65
CA GLY A 260 -23.26 23.02 -10.73
C GLY A 260 -24.19 23.01 -9.51
N MET A 261 -23.98 22.12 -8.54
CA MET A 261 -24.78 22.01 -7.30
C MET A 261 -24.09 22.61 -6.06
N LEU A 262 -22.88 23.16 -6.21
CA LEU A 262 -22.12 23.86 -5.16
C LEU A 262 -22.10 25.36 -5.45
#